data_AF-A0A2N2D4F8-F1
#
_entry.id   AF-A0A2N2D4F8-F1
#
_cell.length_a   1.000
_cell.length_b   1.000
_cell.length_c   1.000
_cell.angle_alpha   90.00
_cell.angle_beta   90.00
_cell.angle_gamma   90.00
#
_symmetry.space_group_name_H-M   'P 1'
#
loop_
_entity.id
_entity.type
_entity.pdbx_description
1 polymer ?
#
loop_
_entity_poly.entity_id
_entity_poly.type
_entity_poly.pdbx_seq_one_letter_code
_entity_poly.pdbx_strand_id
1 'polypeptide(L)'
;MPYQLAELLLLKILEHLPGYKKPDLQKWSKSMDAILRLDKRPPDEVKQVIIFAQGDSFWQANILSVDKLRKHYDRLNSRRLQARASPPARGAAGQGMNGEEDDEYNGFFQ
;
A
#
# COMPACT_ATOMS: atom_id res chain seq x y z
N MET A 1 -11.93 -11.83 -9.13
CA MET A 1 -11.50 -10.46 -8.79
C MET A 1 -10.37 -10.38 -7.75
N PRO A 2 -10.39 -11.02 -6.56
CA PRO A 2 -9.32 -10.85 -5.56
C PRO A 2 -7.95 -11.35 -6.03
N TYR A 3 -7.92 -12.43 -6.81
CA TYR A 3 -6.70 -12.95 -7.43
C TYR A 3 -6.04 -11.95 -8.39
N GLN A 4 -6.84 -11.20 -9.16
CA GLN A 4 -6.33 -10.20 -10.11
C GLN A 4 -5.70 -9.01 -9.38
N LEU A 5 -6.22 -8.62 -8.22
CA LEU A 5 -5.61 -7.55 -7.41
C LEU A 5 -4.29 -8.02 -6.78
N ALA A 6 -4.23 -9.28 -6.33
CA ALA A 6 -3.00 -9.88 -5.82
C ALA A 6 -1.91 -9.98 -6.92
N GLU A 7 -2.30 -10.43 -8.11
CA GLU A 7 -1.41 -10.48 -9.27
C GLU A 7 -0.94 -9.08 -9.68
N LEU A 8 -1.84 -8.09 -9.71
CA LEU A 8 -1.49 -6.70 -10.02
C LEU A 8 -0.43 -6.15 -9.05
N LEU A 9 -0.59 -6.38 -7.75
CA LEU A 9 0.39 -5.96 -6.75
C LEU A 9 1.75 -6.64 -7.01
N LEU A 10 1.77 -7.94 -7.29
CA LEU A 10 3.00 -8.67 -7.58
C LEU A 10 3.69 -8.14 -8.83
N LEU A 11 2.95 -7.90 -9.91
CA LEU A 11 3.48 -7.36 -11.16
C LEU A 11 4.15 -6.01 -10.92
N LYS A 12 3.49 -5.11 -10.19
CA LYS A 12 4.03 -3.80 -9.83
C LYS A 12 5.30 -3.90 -8.99
N ILE A 13 5.34 -4.83 -8.04
CA ILE A 13 6.54 -5.09 -7.24
C ILE A 13 7.69 -5.58 -8.11
N LEU A 14 7.41 -6.49 -9.05
CA LEU A 14 8.44 -7.03 -9.95
C LEU A 14 8.96 -6.00 -10.95
N GLU A 15 8.16 -5.01 -11.34
CA GLU A 15 8.61 -3.90 -12.19
C GLU A 15 9.74 -3.09 -11.51
N HIS A 16 9.68 -2.89 -10.19
CA HIS A 16 10.71 -2.14 -9.46
C HIS A 16 11.77 -3.04 -8.81
N LEU A 17 11.42 -4.27 -8.43
CA LEU A 17 12.28 -5.25 -7.75
C LEU A 17 12.18 -6.60 -8.48
N PRO A 18 12.94 -6.79 -9.57
CA PRO A 18 12.88 -8.02 -10.37
C PRO A 18 13.39 -9.26 -9.60
N GLY A 19 14.16 -9.06 -8.54
CA GLY A 19 14.63 -10.13 -7.64
C GLY A 19 13.65 -10.50 -6.52
N TYR A 20 12.45 -9.91 -6.48
CA TYR A 20 11.51 -10.17 -5.40
C TYR A 20 11.01 -11.63 -5.43
N LYS A 21 11.02 -12.29 -4.27
CA LYS A 21 10.58 -13.69 -4.14
C LYS A 21 9.09 -13.77 -4.45
N LYS A 22 8.73 -14.58 -5.46
CA LYS A 22 7.33 -14.85 -5.78
C LYS A 22 6.61 -15.44 -4.57
N PRO A 23 5.65 -14.72 -3.98
CA PRO A 23 4.87 -15.20 -2.85
C PRO A 23 3.74 -16.11 -3.34
N ASP A 24 3.05 -16.74 -2.39
CA ASP A 24 1.86 -17.53 -2.70
C ASP A 24 0.68 -16.60 -3.05
N LEU A 25 0.36 -16.54 -4.35
CA LEU A 25 -0.76 -15.76 -4.87
C LEU A 25 -2.12 -16.20 -4.31
N GLN A 26 -2.29 -17.47 -3.90
CA GLN A 26 -3.52 -17.92 -3.25
C GLN A 26 -3.67 -17.30 -1.87
N LYS A 27 -2.57 -17.22 -1.10
CA LYS A 27 -2.56 -16.54 0.20
C LYS A 27 -2.87 -15.05 0.02
N TRP A 28 -2.24 -14.41 -0.96
CA TRP A 28 -2.49 -13.00 -1.28
C TRP A 28 -3.92 -12.74 -1.74
N SER A 29 -4.50 -13.63 -2.54
CA SER A 29 -5.90 -13.54 -2.95
C SER A 29 -6.84 -13.62 -1.75
N LYS A 30 -6.54 -14.45 -0.74
CA LYS A 30 -7.34 -14.52 0.50
C LYS A 30 -7.23 -13.22 1.30
N SER A 31 -6.04 -12.65 1.44
CA SER A 31 -5.87 -11.34 2.10
C SER A 31 -6.57 -10.22 1.32
N MET A 32 -6.57 -10.26 -0.02
CA MET A 32 -7.33 -9.31 -0.86
C MET A 32 -8.84 -9.49 -0.68
N ASP A 33 -9.33 -10.73 -0.61
CA ASP A 33 -10.74 -11.01 -0.31
C ASP A 33 -11.15 -10.44 1.04
N ALA A 34 -10.26 -10.49 2.04
CA ALA A 34 -10.48 -9.86 3.33
C ALA A 34 -10.60 -8.33 3.22
N ILE A 35 -9.77 -7.65 2.41
CA ILE A 35 -9.90 -6.20 2.17
C ILE A 35 -11.25 -5.87 1.53
N LEU A 36 -11.68 -6.67 0.55
CA LEU A 36 -12.93 -6.42 -0.18
C LEU A 36 -14.17 -6.71 0.69
N ARG A 37 -14.16 -7.81 1.44
CA ARG A 37 -15.34 -8.30 2.18
C ARG A 37 -15.38 -7.82 3.63
N LEU A 38 -14.26 -7.92 4.37
CA LEU A 38 -14.20 -7.53 5.77
C LEU A 38 -14.06 -6.02 5.91
N ASP A 39 -13.11 -5.43 5.18
CA ASP A 39 -12.86 -3.99 5.25
C ASP A 39 -13.83 -3.20 4.36
N LYS A 40 -14.72 -3.90 3.64
CA LYS A 40 -15.76 -3.36 2.75
C LYS A 40 -15.22 -2.34 1.75
N ARG A 41 -13.98 -2.51 1.30
CA ARG A 41 -13.35 -1.60 0.34
C ARG A 41 -13.71 -2.03 -1.09
N PRO A 42 -14.13 -1.08 -1.95
CA PRO A 42 -14.46 -1.42 -3.31
C PRO A 42 -13.20 -1.81 -4.10
N PRO A 43 -13.27 -2.80 -5.00
CA PRO A 43 -12.11 -3.30 -5.74
C PRO A 43 -11.44 -2.23 -6.61
N ASP A 44 -12.20 -1.25 -7.09
CA ASP A 44 -11.66 -0.12 -7.83
C ASP A 44 -10.79 0.79 -6.95
N GLU A 45 -11.21 1.08 -5.72
CA GLU A 45 -10.41 1.87 -4.78
C GLU A 45 -9.13 1.12 -4.37
N VAL A 46 -9.25 -0.19 -4.10
CA VAL A 46 -8.08 -1.03 -3.79
C VAL A 46 -7.07 -1.00 -4.93
N LYS A 47 -7.53 -1.09 -6.17
CA LYS A 47 -6.67 -0.97 -7.36
C LYS A 47 -5.94 0.37 -7.41
N GLN A 48 -6.66 1.48 -7.15
CA GLN A 48 -6.06 2.82 -7.11
C GLN A 48 -5.03 2.95 -5.98
N VAL A 49 -5.29 2.36 -4.82
CA VAL A 49 -4.36 2.34 -3.69
C VAL A 49 -3.11 1.52 -4.00
N ILE A 50 -3.24 0.37 -4.66
CA ILE A 50 -2.09 -0.43 -5.13
C ILE A 50 -1.21 0.40 -6.08
N ILE A 51 -1.82 1.03 -7.09
CA ILE A 51 -1.08 1.84 -8.06
C ILE A 51 -0.37 3.02 -7.37
N PHE A 52 -1.05 3.67 -6.43
CA PHE A 52 -0.46 4.77 -5.66
C PHE A 52 0.72 4.29 -4.79
N ALA A 53 0.53 3.21 -4.04
CA ALA A 53 1.56 2.65 -3.17
C ALA A 53 2.81 2.23 -3.95
N GLN A 54 2.63 1.65 -5.14
CA GLN A 54 3.73 1.18 -5.98
C GLN A 54 4.35 2.29 -6.84
N GLY A 55 3.67 3.43 -7.01
CA GLY A 55 4.22 4.61 -7.70
C GLY A 55 5.01 5.54 -6.78
N ASP A 56 4.81 5.45 -5.46
CA ASP A 56 5.51 6.26 -4.48
C ASP A 56 6.78 5.54 -4.00
N SER A 57 7.93 6.21 -4.08
CA SER A 57 9.23 5.58 -3.78
C SER A 57 9.40 5.14 -2.33
N PHE A 58 8.71 5.81 -1.40
CA PHE A 58 8.70 5.45 0.00
C PHE A 58 7.79 4.24 0.22
N TRP A 59 6.57 4.27 -0.32
CA TRP A 59 5.61 3.19 -0.11
C TRP A 59 5.95 1.92 -0.89
N GLN A 60 6.52 1.99 -2.09
CA GLN A 60 6.83 0.80 -2.89
C GLN A 60 7.83 -0.14 -2.17
N ALA A 61 8.81 0.43 -1.46
CA ALA A 61 9.78 -0.33 -0.67
C ALA A 61 9.15 -0.97 0.59
N ASN A 62 8.09 -0.34 1.13
CA ASN A 62 7.41 -0.80 2.33
C ASN A 62 6.27 -1.79 2.02
N ILE A 63 5.55 -1.59 0.92
CA ILE A 63 4.39 -2.39 0.51
C ILE A 63 4.84 -3.52 -0.41
N LEU A 64 5.49 -4.51 0.18
CA LEU A 64 5.94 -5.73 -0.50
C LEU A 64 4.95 -6.89 -0.38
N SER A 65 3.82 -6.71 0.32
CA SER A 65 2.80 -7.75 0.48
C SER A 65 1.40 -7.19 0.63
N VAL A 66 0.40 -8.03 0.33
CA VAL A 66 -1.01 -7.68 0.53
C VAL A 66 -1.32 -7.37 2.00
N ASP A 67 -0.72 -8.10 2.94
CA ASP A 67 -0.94 -7.87 4.37
C ASP A 67 -0.40 -6.49 4.80
N LYS A 68 0.77 -6.07 4.30
CA LYS A 68 1.29 -4.72 4.53
C LYS A 68 0.43 -3.65 3.85
N LEU A 69 -0.05 -3.91 2.63
CA LEU A 69 -1.00 -3.04 1.94
C LEU A 69 -2.28 -2.84 2.78
N ARG A 70 -2.84 -3.93 3.33
CA ARG A 70 -4.02 -3.89 4.20
C ARG A 70 -3.74 -3.09 5.48
N LYS A 71 -2.62 -3.38 6.16
CA LYS A 71 -2.23 -2.69 7.40
C LYS A 71 -2.11 -1.17 7.21
N HIS A 72 -1.59 -0.72 6.06
CA HIS A 72 -1.40 0.70 5.76
C HIS A 72 -2.44 1.30 4.83
N TYR A 73 -3.55 0.58 4.56
CA TYR A 73 -4.53 0.96 3.54
C TYR A 73 -5.09 2.37 3.77
N ASP A 74 -5.53 2.67 4.99
CA ASP A 74 -6.11 3.97 5.33
C ASP A 74 -5.10 5.11 5.18
N ARG A 75 -3.83 4.86 5.53
CA ARG A 75 -2.75 5.85 5.39
C ARG A 75 -2.42 6.11 3.92
N LEU A 76 -2.34 5.07 3.11
CA LEU A 76 -2.15 5.18 1.66
C LEU A 76 -3.33 5.90 1.00
N ASN A 77 -4.56 5.55 1.38
CA ASN A 77 -5.76 6.16 0.80
C ASN A 77 -5.86 7.64 1.19
N SER A 78 -5.58 7.99 2.45
CA SER A 78 -5.50 9.38 2.90
C SER A 78 -4.46 10.18 2.11
N ARG A 79 -3.24 9.65 1.95
CA ARG A 79 -2.18 10.30 1.17
C ARG A 79 -2.56 10.45 -0.30
N ARG A 80 -3.19 9.43 -0.90
CA ARG A 80 -3.70 9.46 -2.26
C ARG A 80 -4.75 10.57 -2.45
N LEU A 81 -5.66 10.74 -1.48
CA LEU A 81 -6.66 11.83 -1.52
C LEU A 81 -5.99 13.20 -1.38
N GLN A 82 -5.01 13.35 -0.48
CA GLN A 82 -4.25 14.59 -0.33
C GLN A 82 -3.46 14.95 -1.60
N ALA A 83 -2.79 13.97 -2.23
CA ALA A 83 -2.04 14.17 -3.46
C ALA A 83 -2.94 14.60 -4.64
N ARG A 84 -4.23 14.25 -4.61
CA ARG A 84 -5.22 14.68 -5.61
C ARG A 84 -5.80 16.07 -5.31
N ALA A 85 -5.80 16.49 -4.05
CA ALA A 85 -6.37 17.75 -3.60
C ALA A 85 -5.37 18.93 -3.63
N SER A 86 -4.07 18.66 -3.58
CA SER A 86 -3.04 19.70 -3.58
C SER A 86 -2.47 19.94 -5.00
N PRO A 87 -2.33 21.21 -5.46
CA PRO A 87 -1.38 21.53 -6.53
C PRO A 87 0.04 21.18 -6.06
N PRO A 88 1.05 21.06 -6.96
CA PRO A 88 2.40 20.68 -6.58
C PRO A 88 3.07 21.82 -5.78
N ALA A 89 2.78 21.88 -4.49
CA ALA A 89 3.40 22.78 -3.54
C ALA A 89 4.52 22.01 -2.83
N ARG A 90 5.75 22.46 -3.09
CA ARG A 90 6.98 22.01 -2.46
C ARG A 90 6.87 22.10 -0.94
N GLY A 91 7.24 21.00 -0.27
CA GLY A 91 7.79 20.97 1.09
C GLY A 91 6.86 21.34 2.25
N ALA A 92 6.41 20.33 3.02
CA ALA A 92 6.17 20.46 4.45
C ALA A 92 6.10 19.07 5.11
N ALA A 93 6.94 18.87 6.12
CA ALA A 93 6.98 17.74 7.04
C ALA A 93 6.01 17.92 8.22
N GLY A 94 5.72 16.82 8.93
CA GLY A 94 5.07 16.73 10.26
C GLY A 94 3.56 16.44 10.25
N GLN A 95 2.93 15.71 11.18
CA GLN A 95 3.34 15.02 12.41
C GLN A 95 2.10 14.28 13.03
N GLY A 96 2.30 13.24 13.88
CA GLY A 96 1.34 12.68 14.87
C GLY A 96 0.71 11.30 14.54
N MET A 97 1.08 10.15 15.14
CA MET A 97 0.87 9.61 16.53
C MET A 97 -0.61 9.20 16.77
N ASN A 98 -1.05 8.00 17.20
CA ASN A 98 -0.58 6.95 18.13
C ASN A 98 -1.29 5.59 17.83
N GLY A 99 -0.71 4.46 18.24
CA GLY A 99 -1.45 3.20 18.49
C GLY A 99 -0.77 1.91 17.97
N GLU A 100 0.14 1.38 18.79
CA GLU A 100 0.71 0.02 18.83
C GLU A 100 1.26 -0.69 17.55
N GLU A 101 2.54 -1.11 17.68
CA GLU A 101 3.27 -2.11 16.88
C GLU A 101 3.75 -1.70 15.48
N ASP A 102 4.92 -1.05 15.42
CA ASP A 102 6.09 -1.46 14.61
C ASP A 102 7.24 -0.46 14.81
N ASP A 103 8.04 -0.66 15.87
CA ASP A 103 9.18 0.19 16.28
C ASP A 103 10.37 0.23 15.28
N GLU A 104 10.23 -0.28 14.06
CA GLU A 104 11.32 -0.36 13.08
C GLU A 104 11.47 0.89 12.20
N TYR A 105 10.45 1.76 12.11
CA TYR A 105 10.42 2.87 11.13
C TYR A 105 10.48 4.29 11.73
N ASN A 106 10.65 4.41 13.05
CA ASN A 106 10.74 5.72 13.73
C ASN A 106 12.09 6.45 13.51
N GLY A 107 13.10 5.80 12.92
CA GLY A 107 14.41 6.42 12.68
C GLY A 107 14.51 7.33 11.44
N PHE A 108 13.48 7.37 10.59
CA PHE A 108 13.53 8.08 9.30
C PHE A 108 12.90 9.48 9.31
N PHE A 109 12.41 9.94 10.47
CA PHE A 109 11.69 11.22 10.61
C PHE A 109 12.39 12.24 11.51
N GLN A 110 13.73 12.19 11.63
CA GLN A 110 14.52 13.26 12.25
C GLN A 110 15.23 14.10 11.20
#